data_AF-A0A2D6IYP9-F1
#
_entry.id   AF-A0A2D6IYP9-F1
#
_cell.length_a   1.000
_cell.length_b   1.000
_cell.length_c   1.000
_cell.angle_alpha   90.00
_cell.angle_beta   90.00
_cell.angle_gamma   90.00
#
_symmetry.space_group_name_H-M   'P 1'
#
loop_
_entity.id
_entity.type
_entity.pdbx_description
1 polymer ?
#
loop_
_entity_poly.entity_id
_entity_poly.type
_entity_poly.pdbx_seq_one_letter_code
_entity_poly.pdbx_strand_id
1 'polypeptide(L)'
;MVLSVCYSGKKNCLTLCCPSDGGIIYMRFIGITTVRNESDIIEAFIRHNLRYLDYLIILDDFSSDSTPVILNKLITEGLPITVRRTSDQQHRQANKLTKLLRELSDQQDVTHAFPLDADEFLVAPSRESLELSLKSVATNHCLHLPWMTYVPTEKDNLSELNAIRRIAYRKAKEIPQAYKLAVSRTFFATGHLHEGNHGIYDANGKTVPTDTDDSIYIAHFPVRSESQLISKILLGEWSLEMKPERYKGEGCHWEKLAEQFREDPQITPEMLTNIANKYAESEETPLTHDPLVVSSDLVLKYDNLINVDLCQRLIAYTDQLVKSNTAKNKIVLRTKAVAVNECRHGPFAYHLNDTVIGRSMMIYGEWGEHEIALINRIVQPGSYVLDAGANIGTHTIPLARMVGSNGIVIAFEPQRLTYQLLCANVSLNSFANVFTHHAALGAETGLINVPFASLNTPTNIGNLNIEGHSTGERVSMVTIDQMELPRLDFLKIDVEGMESQILTGATTTLKRCQTIIFVENNIEENSVALIQKILDLGYKCWWHFAEYYNPDNYFGVHQNIFADVDRPEINMLCMPAHMEMPINGLVPVLGAEDTWQAGLQRSNENG
;
A
#
# COMPACT_ATOMS: atom_id res chain seq x y z
N MET A 1 31.69 -0.99 -26.02
CA MET A 1 31.49 -2.45 -25.92
C MET A 1 30.04 -2.65 -25.53
N VAL A 2 29.24 -3.36 -26.32
CA VAL A 2 27.78 -3.49 -26.13
C VAL A 2 27.51 -4.37 -24.90
N LEU A 3 26.85 -3.81 -23.87
CA LEU A 3 26.37 -4.54 -22.71
C LEU A 3 25.06 -5.25 -23.07
N SER A 4 24.98 -6.57 -22.92
CA SER A 4 23.74 -7.34 -23.10
C SER A 4 23.06 -7.60 -21.75
N VAL A 5 21.76 -7.30 -21.66
CA VAL A 5 20.89 -7.76 -20.56
C VAL A 5 20.39 -9.17 -20.91
N CYS A 6 20.77 -10.18 -20.12
CA CYS A 6 20.19 -11.52 -20.25
C CYS A 6 19.00 -11.66 -19.28
N TYR A 7 17.79 -11.82 -19.81
CA TYR A 7 16.63 -12.24 -19.03
C TYR A 7 16.69 -13.76 -18.83
N SER A 8 16.97 -14.23 -17.61
CA SER A 8 16.74 -15.62 -17.24
C SER A 8 15.37 -15.72 -16.55
N GLY A 9 14.53 -16.67 -17.00
CA GLY A 9 13.12 -16.80 -16.62
C GLY A 9 12.82 -17.24 -15.17
N LYS A 10 13.66 -16.90 -14.19
CA LYS A 10 13.40 -17.12 -12.76
C LYS A 10 13.85 -15.92 -11.94
N LYS A 11 12.87 -15.14 -11.44
CA LYS A 11 12.98 -13.96 -10.55
C LYS A 11 13.74 -12.74 -11.13
N ASN A 12 13.12 -11.57 -10.96
CA ASN A 12 13.62 -10.24 -11.36
C ASN A 12 14.96 -9.88 -10.68
N CYS A 13 16.08 -10.39 -11.18
CA CYS A 13 17.42 -10.02 -10.71
C CYS A 13 18.16 -9.27 -11.82
N LEU A 14 18.59 -8.03 -11.55
CA LEU A 14 19.54 -7.31 -12.41
C LEU A 14 20.87 -8.05 -12.32
N THR A 15 21.42 -8.54 -13.44
CA THR A 15 22.80 -9.02 -13.49
C THR A 15 23.57 -8.14 -14.46
N LEU A 16 24.43 -7.27 -13.93
CA LEU A 16 25.33 -6.44 -14.73
C LEU A 16 26.62 -7.23 -15.00
N CYS A 17 26.68 -7.99 -16.10
CA CYS A 17 27.90 -8.76 -16.43
C CYS A 17 29.02 -7.85 -16.98
N CYS A 18 30.28 -8.14 -16.62
CA CYS A 18 31.49 -7.45 -17.13
C CYS A 18 32.49 -8.46 -17.72
N PRO A 19 33.28 -8.10 -18.76
CA PRO A 19 34.53 -8.78 -19.10
C PRO A 19 35.63 -8.42 -18.08
N SER A 20 36.37 -9.42 -17.61
CA SER A 20 37.49 -9.24 -16.68
C SER A 20 38.77 -8.88 -17.44
N ASP A 21 39.17 -7.60 -17.46
CA ASP A 21 40.51 -7.18 -17.85
C ASP A 21 41.32 -6.75 -16.62
N GLY A 22 42.17 -7.66 -16.13
CA GLY A 22 43.48 -7.28 -15.55
C GLY A 22 43.55 -6.45 -14.26
N GLY A 23 42.73 -6.71 -13.23
CA GLY A 23 43.11 -6.44 -11.83
C GLY A 23 43.01 -5.00 -11.31
N ILE A 24 42.36 -4.08 -12.03
CA ILE A 24 41.99 -2.75 -11.49
C ILE A 24 40.51 -2.77 -11.12
N ILE A 25 40.18 -2.65 -9.82
CA ILE A 25 38.80 -2.51 -9.36
C ILE A 25 38.37 -1.06 -9.61
N TYR A 26 37.68 -0.80 -10.72
CA TYR A 26 37.06 0.50 -10.99
C TYR A 26 35.87 0.72 -10.06
N MET A 27 35.77 1.90 -9.43
CA MET A 27 34.58 2.26 -8.66
C MET A 27 33.41 2.48 -9.60
N ARG A 28 32.35 1.68 -9.46
CA ARG A 28 31.13 1.81 -10.27
C ARG A 28 30.09 2.67 -9.54
N PHE A 29 29.58 3.68 -10.22
CA PHE A 29 28.60 4.67 -9.74
C PHE A 29 27.27 4.50 -10.48
N ILE A 30 26.19 4.33 -9.73
CA ILE A 30 24.86 4.12 -10.28
C ILE A 30 23.96 5.27 -9.87
N GLY A 31 23.30 5.93 -10.81
CA GLY A 31 22.20 6.82 -10.45
C GLY A 31 20.89 6.05 -10.34
N ILE A 32 20.08 6.36 -9.33
CA ILE A 32 18.73 5.82 -9.16
C ILE A 32 17.76 7.00 -9.13
N THR A 33 16.68 6.93 -9.90
CA THR A 33 15.75 8.05 -10.02
C THR A 33 14.32 7.57 -10.19
N THR A 34 13.38 8.39 -9.74
CA THR A 34 11.94 8.26 -10.05
C THR A 34 11.55 9.40 -10.98
N VAL A 35 10.87 9.09 -12.08
CA VAL A 35 10.51 10.08 -13.09
C VAL A 35 9.00 10.09 -13.31
N ARG A 36 8.44 11.28 -13.53
CA ARG A 36 7.03 11.46 -13.85
C ARG A 36 6.83 12.71 -14.69
N ASN A 37 6.47 12.53 -15.95
CA ASN A 37 6.12 13.64 -16.85
C ASN A 37 7.26 14.64 -17.09
N GLU A 38 8.48 14.14 -17.30
CA GLU A 38 9.72 14.91 -17.40
C GLU A 38 10.24 14.98 -18.85
N SER A 39 9.37 14.94 -19.86
CA SER A 39 9.80 14.85 -21.26
C SER A 39 10.64 16.04 -21.72
N ASP A 40 10.54 17.17 -21.03
CA ASP A 40 11.28 18.40 -21.31
C ASP A 40 12.73 18.39 -20.79
N ILE A 41 13.08 17.46 -19.90
CA ILE A 41 14.41 17.43 -19.26
C ILE A 41 15.07 16.05 -19.22
N ILE A 42 14.30 14.96 -19.32
CA ILE A 42 14.78 13.59 -19.08
C ILE A 42 15.93 13.16 -20.01
N GLU A 43 15.93 13.61 -21.28
CA GLU A 43 17.04 13.34 -22.19
C GLU A 43 18.32 14.04 -21.74
N ALA A 44 18.23 15.32 -21.37
CA ALA A 44 19.36 16.09 -20.87
C ALA A 44 19.90 15.47 -19.57
N PHE A 45 19.02 15.10 -18.64
CA PHE A 45 19.34 14.45 -17.38
C PHE A 45 20.17 13.17 -17.60
N ILE A 46 19.69 12.28 -18.46
CA ILE A 46 20.37 11.00 -18.73
C ILE A 46 21.74 11.26 -19.38
N ARG A 47 21.79 12.06 -20.45
CA ARG A 47 23.04 12.29 -21.19
C ARG A 47 24.08 13.01 -20.35
N HIS A 48 23.68 13.97 -19.53
CA HIS A 48 24.58 14.71 -18.66
C HIS A 48 25.12 13.83 -17.53
N ASN A 49 24.24 13.16 -16.79
CA ASN A 49 24.65 12.39 -15.61
C ASN A 49 25.48 11.16 -15.98
N LEU A 50 25.27 10.53 -17.13
CA LEU A 50 26.10 9.42 -17.61
C LEU A 50 27.55 9.81 -17.97
N ARG A 51 27.91 11.08 -17.92
CA ARG A 51 29.32 11.53 -17.97
C ARG A 51 30.05 11.24 -16.66
N TYR A 52 29.30 11.15 -15.58
CA TYR A 52 29.81 10.91 -14.23
C TYR A 52 29.41 9.54 -13.68
N LEU A 53 28.30 8.98 -14.16
CA LEU A 53 27.72 7.74 -13.69
C LEU A 53 27.87 6.64 -14.73
N ASP A 54 28.12 5.42 -14.27
CA ASP A 54 28.32 4.25 -15.13
C ASP A 54 26.99 3.65 -15.62
N TYR A 55 25.89 3.94 -14.91
CA TYR A 55 24.55 3.45 -15.25
C TYR A 55 23.45 4.27 -14.56
N LEU A 56 22.24 4.28 -15.13
CA LEU A 56 21.04 4.84 -14.50
C LEU A 56 19.91 3.80 -14.38
N ILE A 57 19.32 3.68 -13.19
CA ILE A 57 18.08 2.93 -12.98
C ILE A 57 16.94 3.92 -12.79
N ILE A 58 15.97 3.86 -13.69
CA ILE A 58 14.89 4.83 -13.81
C ILE A 58 13.56 4.13 -13.48
N LEU A 59 12.88 4.60 -12.44
CA LEU A 59 11.52 4.20 -12.11
C LEU A 59 10.53 5.19 -12.73
N ASP A 60 9.87 4.78 -13.81
CA ASP A 60 8.79 5.56 -14.44
C ASP A 60 7.51 5.40 -13.61
N ASP A 61 7.12 6.49 -12.94
CA ASP A 61 5.92 6.60 -12.10
C ASP A 61 4.69 6.96 -12.94
N PHE A 62 4.45 6.12 -13.95
CA PHE A 62 3.35 6.26 -14.91
C PHE A 62 3.33 7.61 -15.63
N SER A 63 4.44 8.00 -16.25
CA SER A 63 4.46 9.18 -17.11
C SER A 63 3.41 9.05 -18.22
N SER A 64 2.64 10.12 -18.41
CA SER A 64 1.57 10.27 -19.39
C SER A 64 1.94 11.16 -20.58
N ASP A 65 3.13 11.77 -20.54
CA ASP A 65 3.71 12.56 -21.63
C ASP A 65 4.66 11.72 -22.50
N SER A 66 5.52 12.40 -23.28
CA SER A 66 6.53 11.76 -24.11
C SER A 66 7.69 11.11 -23.33
N THR A 67 7.77 11.20 -22.00
CA THR A 67 8.87 10.62 -21.22
C THR A 67 9.11 9.14 -21.53
N PRO A 68 8.11 8.24 -21.54
CA PRO A 68 8.33 6.82 -21.83
C PRO A 68 8.85 6.59 -23.26
N VAL A 69 8.42 7.44 -24.21
CA VAL A 69 8.88 7.37 -25.61
C VAL A 69 10.36 7.76 -25.70
N ILE A 70 10.75 8.86 -25.06
CA ILE A 70 12.14 9.33 -25.00
C ILE A 70 13.02 8.28 -24.33
N LEU A 71 12.60 7.74 -23.18
CA LEU A 71 13.30 6.70 -22.44
C LEU A 71 13.54 5.44 -23.29
N ASN A 72 12.50 4.96 -24.00
CA ASN A 72 12.64 3.79 -24.88
C ASN A 72 13.59 4.05 -26.05
N LYS A 73 13.59 5.28 -26.60
CA LYS A 73 14.51 5.67 -27.66
C LYS A 73 15.97 5.73 -27.16
N LEU A 74 16.20 6.23 -25.95
CA LEU A 74 17.53 6.22 -25.32
C LEU A 74 18.04 4.80 -25.01
N ILE A 75 17.15 3.88 -24.61
CA ILE A 75 17.48 2.44 -24.50
C ILE A 75 17.86 1.87 -25.88
N THR A 76 17.11 2.21 -26.92
CA THR A 76 17.35 1.73 -28.30
C THR A 76 18.69 2.25 -28.86
N GLU A 77 19.11 3.46 -28.47
CA GLU A 77 20.45 3.98 -28.75
C GLU A 77 21.58 3.22 -28.03
N GLY A 78 21.24 2.39 -27.04
CA GLY A 78 22.21 1.64 -26.25
C GLY A 78 22.83 2.43 -25.10
N LEU A 79 22.18 3.51 -24.63
CA LEU A 79 22.64 4.19 -23.42
C LEU A 79 22.53 3.24 -22.21
N PRO A 80 23.47 3.31 -21.24
CA PRO A 80 23.49 2.46 -20.05
C PRO A 80 22.40 2.85 -19.04
N ILE A 81 21.14 2.60 -19.41
CA ILE A 81 19.97 2.87 -18.57
C ILE A 81 19.04 1.65 -18.52
N THR A 82 18.38 1.46 -17.39
CA THR A 82 17.23 0.54 -17.25
C THR A 82 16.02 1.34 -16.83
N VAL A 83 14.87 1.07 -17.45
CA VAL A 83 13.60 1.70 -17.11
C VAL A 83 12.65 0.63 -16.58
N ARG A 84 12.03 0.89 -15.43
CA ARG A 84 11.02 0.03 -14.82
C ARG A 84 9.78 0.87 -14.52
N ARG A 85 8.60 0.30 -14.72
CA ARG A 85 7.36 0.90 -14.23
C ARG A 85 7.12 0.47 -12.80
N THR A 86 6.74 1.41 -11.94
CA THR A 86 6.32 1.14 -10.56
C THR A 86 4.83 0.81 -10.54
N SER A 87 4.41 -0.21 -9.78
CA SER A 87 2.99 -0.53 -9.54
C SER A 87 2.43 0.12 -8.28
N ASP A 88 3.28 0.73 -7.47
CA ASP A 88 2.91 1.39 -6.22
C ASP A 88 2.46 2.83 -6.51
N GLN A 89 1.15 3.06 -6.40
CA GLN A 89 0.52 4.36 -6.62
C GLN A 89 0.67 5.31 -5.43
N GLN A 90 1.21 4.86 -4.30
CA GLN A 90 1.50 5.74 -3.18
C GLN A 90 2.82 6.51 -3.46
N HIS A 91 2.79 7.84 -3.36
CA HIS A 91 3.95 8.73 -3.49
C HIS A 91 4.92 8.61 -2.30
N ARG A 92 5.50 7.41 -2.09
CA ARG A 92 6.54 7.13 -1.09
C ARG A 92 7.89 6.96 -1.79
N GLN A 93 8.45 8.07 -2.26
CA GLN A 93 9.67 8.09 -3.07
C GLN A 93 10.84 7.42 -2.34
N ALA A 94 11.01 7.73 -1.05
CA ALA A 94 12.07 7.15 -0.23
C ALA A 94 12.00 5.62 -0.18
N ASN A 95 10.80 5.05 -0.08
CA ASN A 95 10.61 3.59 -0.07
C ASN A 95 10.98 2.95 -1.40
N LYS A 96 10.55 3.57 -2.51
CA LYS A 96 10.85 3.09 -3.88
C LYS A 96 12.36 3.04 -4.10
N LEU A 97 13.08 4.11 -3.76
CA LEU A 97 14.53 4.18 -3.95
C LEU A 97 15.30 3.35 -2.90
N THR A 98 14.82 3.25 -1.67
CA THR A 98 15.41 2.35 -0.65
C THR A 98 15.36 0.89 -1.11
N LYS A 99 14.26 0.46 -1.74
CA LYS A 99 14.15 -0.88 -2.31
C LYS A 99 15.18 -1.11 -3.43
N LEU A 100 15.42 -0.11 -4.28
CA LEU A 100 16.48 -0.20 -5.29
C LEU A 100 17.88 -0.30 -4.66
N LEU A 101 18.16 0.44 -3.59
CA LEU A 101 19.42 0.29 -2.85
C LEU A 101 19.60 -1.15 -2.35
N ARG A 102 18.54 -1.78 -1.84
CA ARG A 102 18.57 -3.18 -1.41
C ARG A 102 18.88 -4.12 -2.57
N GLU A 103 18.31 -3.92 -3.75
CA GLU A 103 18.64 -4.72 -4.93
C GLU A 103 20.10 -4.54 -5.39
N LEU A 104 20.65 -3.33 -5.26
CA LEU A 104 22.06 -3.06 -5.56
C LEU A 104 23.02 -3.72 -4.55
N SER A 105 22.54 -4.07 -3.35
CA SER A 105 23.36 -4.74 -2.34
C SER A 105 23.88 -6.13 -2.79
N ASP A 106 23.23 -6.75 -3.77
CA ASP A 106 23.67 -8.01 -4.38
C ASP A 106 24.77 -7.82 -5.46
N GLN A 107 24.94 -6.61 -6.01
CA GLN A 107 25.87 -6.34 -7.13
C GLN A 107 27.25 -5.85 -6.66
N GLN A 108 28.16 -6.73 -6.25
CA GLN A 108 29.40 -6.38 -5.50
C GLN A 108 30.29 -5.28 -6.10
N ASP A 109 30.21 -5.04 -7.40
CA ASP A 109 30.99 -4.03 -8.12
C ASP A 109 30.46 -2.59 -7.98
N VAL A 110 29.20 -2.41 -7.56
CA VAL A 110 28.61 -1.07 -7.35
C VAL A 110 29.11 -0.47 -6.04
N THR A 111 29.85 0.63 -6.10
CA THR A 111 30.42 1.26 -4.89
C THR A 111 29.52 2.34 -4.31
N HIS A 112 28.83 3.10 -5.16
CA HIS A 112 28.01 4.24 -4.76
C HIS A 112 26.73 4.32 -5.57
N ALA A 113 25.66 4.74 -4.91
CA ALA A 113 24.37 5.05 -5.53
C ALA A 113 24.03 6.53 -5.34
N PHE A 114 23.50 7.15 -6.40
CA PHE A 114 23.12 8.56 -6.43
C PHE A 114 21.60 8.64 -6.62
N PRO A 115 20.83 8.74 -5.53
CA PRO A 115 19.40 9.05 -5.62
C PRO A 115 19.20 10.48 -6.13
N LEU A 116 18.79 10.62 -7.39
CA LEU A 116 18.61 11.89 -8.08
C LEU A 116 17.16 12.06 -8.54
N ASP A 117 16.66 13.29 -8.55
CA ASP A 117 15.44 13.67 -9.25
C ASP A 117 15.75 13.99 -10.73
N ALA A 118 14.76 13.88 -11.61
CA ALA A 118 14.96 14.05 -13.06
C ALA A 118 15.42 15.47 -13.45
N ASP A 119 15.26 16.44 -12.55
CA ASP A 119 15.68 17.83 -12.68
C ASP A 119 16.98 18.15 -11.94
N GLU A 120 17.71 17.13 -11.45
CA GLU A 120 18.97 17.24 -10.72
C GLU A 120 20.17 16.72 -11.54
N PHE A 121 21.20 17.56 -11.69
CA PHE A 121 22.36 17.31 -12.54
C PHE A 121 23.62 17.30 -11.70
N LEU A 122 24.34 16.17 -11.68
CA LEU A 122 25.61 16.05 -11.00
C LEU A 122 26.67 16.90 -11.70
N VAL A 123 27.39 17.70 -10.93
CA VAL A 123 28.48 18.54 -11.43
C VAL A 123 29.74 18.24 -10.63
N ALA A 124 30.81 17.93 -11.35
CA ALA A 124 32.16 17.79 -10.81
C ALA A 124 33.18 18.24 -11.87
N PRO A 125 34.41 18.65 -11.47
CA PRO A 125 35.47 19.04 -12.41
C PRO A 125 35.79 17.94 -13.43
N SER A 126 35.78 16.68 -12.98
CA SER A 126 35.89 15.49 -13.84
C SER A 126 35.33 14.25 -13.11
N ARG A 127 35.18 13.14 -13.85
CA ARG A 127 34.80 11.84 -13.25
C ARG A 127 35.84 11.34 -12.25
N GLU A 128 37.11 11.60 -12.51
CA GLU A 128 38.22 11.26 -11.61
C GLU A 128 38.18 12.10 -10.33
N SER A 129 37.84 13.39 -10.45
CA SER A 129 37.64 14.25 -9.27
C SER A 129 36.53 13.73 -8.38
N LEU A 130 35.38 13.37 -8.96
CA LEU A 130 34.27 12.75 -8.22
C LEU A 130 34.71 11.48 -7.49
N GLU A 131 35.52 10.64 -8.15
CA GLU A 131 36.04 9.42 -7.54
C GLU A 131 36.99 9.69 -6.37
N LEU A 132 37.89 10.67 -6.51
CA LEU A 132 38.79 11.06 -5.44
C LEU A 132 38.04 11.58 -4.21
N SER A 133 37.01 12.40 -4.42
CA SER A 133 36.19 12.92 -3.34
C SER A 133 35.44 11.80 -2.61
N LEU A 134 34.82 10.86 -3.34
CA LEU A 134 34.14 9.72 -2.73
C LEU A 134 35.10 8.78 -1.99
N LYS A 135 36.34 8.63 -2.46
CA LYS A 135 37.39 7.87 -1.73
C LYS A 135 37.84 8.56 -0.45
N SER A 136 37.69 9.89 -0.35
CA SER A 136 38.06 10.67 0.83
C SER A 136 36.99 10.66 1.93
N VAL A 137 35.76 10.26 1.59
CA VAL A 137 34.64 10.15 2.54
C VAL A 137 34.90 9.02 3.54
N ALA A 138 34.63 9.27 4.82
CA ALA A 138 34.77 8.25 5.83
C ALA A 138 33.86 7.03 5.54
N THR A 139 34.34 5.81 5.78
CA THR A 139 33.61 4.57 5.39
C THR A 139 32.21 4.41 5.98
N ASN A 140 31.93 5.10 7.10
CA ASN A 140 30.65 5.14 7.80
C ASN A 140 29.89 6.46 7.56
N HIS A 141 30.33 7.29 6.61
CA HIS A 141 29.66 8.51 6.18
C HIS A 141 29.10 8.36 4.76
N CYS A 142 28.25 9.29 4.37
CA CYS A 142 27.87 9.52 2.98
C CYS A 142 28.38 10.90 2.51
N LEU A 143 28.45 11.13 1.19
CA LEU A 143 28.82 12.45 0.67
C LEU A 143 27.58 13.31 0.48
N HIS A 144 27.53 14.46 1.13
CA HIS A 144 26.59 15.53 0.83
C HIS A 144 27.04 16.28 -0.41
N LEU A 145 26.11 16.46 -1.34
CA LEU A 145 26.27 17.21 -2.57
C LEU A 145 25.45 18.50 -2.42
N PRO A 146 26.08 19.67 -2.24
CA PRO A 146 25.36 20.94 -2.16
C PRO A 146 24.44 21.12 -3.36
N TRP A 147 23.21 21.50 -3.08
CA TRP A 147 22.22 21.83 -4.10
C TRP A 147 22.43 23.27 -4.60
N MET A 148 22.27 23.49 -5.90
CA MET A 148 22.33 24.82 -6.53
C MET A 148 21.13 25.02 -7.46
N THR A 149 20.21 25.91 -7.11
CA THR A 149 18.95 26.12 -7.82
C THR A 149 19.12 27.10 -8.98
N TYR A 150 18.92 26.61 -10.19
CA TYR A 150 18.88 27.39 -11.43
C TYR A 150 17.48 27.98 -11.65
N VAL A 151 17.44 29.26 -11.98
CA VAL A 151 16.23 30.09 -11.98
C VAL A 151 16.00 30.62 -13.40
N PRO A 152 14.89 30.28 -14.07
CA PRO A 152 14.55 30.84 -15.37
C PRO A 152 14.31 32.34 -15.25
N THR A 153 14.69 33.10 -16.27
CA THR A 153 14.52 34.55 -16.30
C THR A 153 14.01 35.03 -17.65
N GLU A 154 13.58 36.28 -17.74
CA GLU A 154 13.21 36.90 -19.03
C GLU A 154 14.38 37.00 -20.03
N LYS A 155 15.62 36.79 -19.59
CA LYS A 155 16.82 36.78 -20.43
C LYS A 155 17.05 35.45 -21.14
N ASP A 156 16.29 34.42 -20.78
CA ASP A 156 16.42 33.09 -21.34
C ASP A 156 16.05 33.08 -22.84
N ASN A 157 16.88 32.44 -23.67
CA ASN A 157 16.55 32.23 -25.07
C ASN A 157 15.53 31.09 -25.22
N LEU A 158 14.24 31.43 -25.42
CA LEU A 158 13.17 30.44 -25.55
C LEU A 158 13.29 29.52 -26.79
N SER A 159 14.14 29.84 -27.77
CA SER A 159 14.43 28.92 -28.88
C SER A 159 15.41 27.80 -28.51
N GLU A 160 16.13 27.93 -27.40
CA GLU A 160 16.95 26.85 -26.83
C GLU A 160 16.06 25.92 -26.01
N LEU A 161 15.74 24.76 -26.58
CA LEU A 161 14.87 23.76 -25.95
C LEU A 161 15.57 23.03 -24.79
N ASN A 162 16.90 22.99 -24.78
CA ASN A 162 17.63 22.35 -23.71
C ASN A 162 17.65 23.25 -22.46
N ALA A 163 16.80 22.92 -21.48
CA ALA A 163 16.62 23.71 -20.26
C ALA A 163 17.95 24.01 -19.53
N ILE A 164 18.89 23.05 -19.49
CA ILE A 164 20.18 23.23 -18.81
C ILE A 164 21.18 24.10 -19.59
N ARG A 165 20.93 24.40 -20.87
CA ARG A 165 21.65 25.42 -21.65
C ARG A 165 20.94 26.77 -21.59
N ARG A 166 19.61 26.76 -21.60
CA ARG A 166 18.76 27.95 -21.62
C ARG A 166 18.81 28.73 -20.31
N ILE A 167 18.69 28.04 -19.18
CA ILE A 167 18.59 28.65 -17.86
C ILE A 167 20.01 28.88 -17.31
N ALA A 168 20.47 30.13 -17.39
CA ALA A 168 21.85 30.53 -17.09
C ALA A 168 22.03 31.25 -15.74
N TYR A 169 20.94 31.60 -15.08
CA TYR A 169 20.95 32.23 -13.76
C TYR A 169 20.69 31.19 -12.69
N ARG A 170 21.32 31.36 -11.53
CA ARG A 170 21.04 30.58 -10.32
C ARG A 170 21.01 31.47 -9.10
N LYS A 171 20.47 30.96 -8.00
CA LYS A 171 20.55 31.63 -6.69
C LYS A 171 22.00 31.88 -6.31
N ALA A 172 22.31 33.10 -5.86
CA ALA A 172 23.64 33.44 -5.39
C ALA A 172 24.02 32.67 -4.12
N LYS A 173 23.01 32.26 -3.33
CA LYS A 173 23.15 31.48 -2.11
C LYS A 173 21.86 30.70 -1.82
N GLU A 174 21.99 29.49 -1.30
CA GLU A 174 20.87 28.72 -0.73
C GLU A 174 20.78 28.98 0.79
N ILE A 175 19.58 29.26 1.30
CA ILE A 175 19.29 29.66 2.68
C ILE A 175 17.99 28.98 3.18
N PRO A 176 18.06 27.84 3.89
CA PRO A 176 19.27 27.09 4.23
C PRO A 176 19.81 26.29 3.04
N GLN A 177 21.10 25.95 3.09
CA GLN A 177 21.71 25.07 2.09
C GLN A 177 21.03 23.70 2.11
N ALA A 178 20.39 23.33 0.99
CA ALA A 178 19.89 21.99 0.75
C ALA A 178 21.01 21.10 0.17
N TYR A 179 20.85 19.78 0.30
CA TYR A 179 21.83 18.80 -0.16
C TYR A 179 21.15 17.61 -0.81
N LYS A 180 21.83 16.98 -1.75
CA LYS A 180 21.59 15.59 -2.12
C LYS A 180 22.68 14.69 -1.54
N LEU A 181 22.53 13.38 -1.73
CA LEU A 181 23.39 12.38 -1.12
C LEU A 181 24.01 11.46 -2.18
N ALA A 182 25.30 11.18 -2.08
CA ALA A 182 25.89 9.97 -2.66
C ALA A 182 26.00 8.90 -1.57
N VAL A 183 25.29 7.78 -1.77
CA VAL A 183 25.16 6.70 -0.80
C VAL A 183 26.24 5.68 -1.03
N SER A 184 27.06 5.42 -0.01
CA SER A 184 28.04 4.32 -0.03
C SER A 184 27.35 2.96 0.04
N ARG A 185 27.94 1.96 -0.64
CA ARG A 185 27.50 0.56 -0.60
C ARG A 185 27.30 0.03 0.82
N THR A 186 28.07 0.52 1.79
CA THR A 186 27.95 0.15 3.21
C THR A 186 26.51 0.22 3.73
N PHE A 187 25.69 1.11 3.17
CA PHE A 187 24.31 1.34 3.58
C PHE A 187 23.26 0.70 2.67
N PHE A 188 23.64 0.02 1.58
CA PHE A 188 22.69 -0.54 0.62
C PHE A 188 21.79 -1.62 1.21
N ALA A 189 22.32 -2.44 2.12
CA ALA A 189 21.60 -3.57 2.72
C ALA A 189 20.78 -3.20 3.97
N THR A 190 21.13 -2.11 4.66
CA THR A 190 20.53 -1.76 5.97
C THR A 190 20.02 -0.33 6.08
N GLY A 191 20.51 0.61 5.27
CA GLY A 191 20.10 2.00 5.36
C GLY A 191 18.73 2.30 4.75
N HIS A 192 18.07 3.36 5.20
CA HIS A 192 16.76 3.80 4.69
C HIS A 192 16.80 5.28 4.34
N LEU A 193 16.52 5.63 3.07
CA LEU A 193 16.55 7.02 2.60
C LEU A 193 15.49 7.85 3.34
N HIS A 194 15.81 9.10 3.61
CA HIS A 194 14.82 10.10 4.02
C HIS A 194 13.92 10.46 2.83
N GLU A 195 12.71 10.95 3.10
CA GLU A 195 11.89 11.59 2.06
C GLU A 195 12.63 12.80 1.45
N GLY A 196 12.53 12.95 0.12
CA GLY A 196 13.33 13.91 -0.67
C GLY A 196 14.78 13.48 -0.94
N ASN A 197 15.21 12.33 -0.40
CA ASN A 197 16.55 11.74 -0.59
C ASN A 197 17.72 12.62 -0.09
N HIS A 198 17.46 13.48 0.89
CA HIS A 198 18.45 14.40 1.46
C HIS A 198 19.33 13.77 2.56
N GLY A 199 19.06 12.52 2.92
CA GLY A 199 19.75 11.81 4.00
C GLY A 199 19.38 10.34 4.03
N ILE A 200 20.01 9.59 4.94
CA ILE A 200 19.77 8.16 5.12
C ILE A 200 19.87 7.80 6.61
N TYR A 201 18.95 6.98 7.09
CA TYR A 201 19.02 6.34 8.40
C TYR A 201 19.87 5.07 8.31
N ASP A 202 20.67 4.79 9.34
CA ASP A 202 21.37 3.52 9.52
C ASP A 202 20.43 2.40 10.02
N ALA A 203 20.99 1.21 10.25
CA ALA A 203 20.25 0.04 10.74
C ALA A 203 19.57 0.26 12.11
N ASN A 204 20.05 1.23 12.89
CA ASN A 204 19.52 1.57 14.22
C ASN A 204 18.55 2.77 14.17
N GLY A 205 18.22 3.25 12.97
CA GLY A 205 17.35 4.42 12.78
C GLY A 205 18.03 5.76 13.04
N LYS A 206 19.36 5.82 13.15
CA LYS A 206 20.11 7.08 13.34
C LYS A 206 20.52 7.66 11.99
N THR A 207 20.40 8.97 11.81
CA THR A 207 20.89 9.64 10.59
C THR A 207 22.39 9.42 10.43
N VAL A 208 22.80 8.92 9.26
CA VAL A 208 24.19 8.68 8.90
C VAL A 208 24.91 10.03 8.77
N PRO A 209 26.10 10.21 9.39
CA PRO A 209 26.87 11.43 9.25
C PRO A 209 27.36 11.63 7.81
N THR A 210 27.67 12.87 7.44
CA THR A 210 28.06 13.19 6.07
C THR A 210 29.30 14.07 5.98
N ASP A 211 30.08 13.83 4.94
CA ASP A 211 31.19 14.69 4.52
C ASP A 211 30.71 15.57 3.36
N THR A 212 31.45 16.64 3.05
CA THR A 212 31.11 17.58 1.96
C THR A 212 32.34 17.87 1.11
N ASP A 213 32.12 18.15 -0.17
CA ASP A 213 33.13 18.65 -1.09
C ASP A 213 32.50 19.76 -1.94
N ASP A 214 32.92 21.00 -1.73
CA ASP A 214 32.35 22.18 -2.40
C ASP A 214 32.61 22.19 -3.92
N SER A 215 33.53 21.36 -4.42
CA SER A 215 33.78 21.22 -5.86
C SER A 215 32.76 20.32 -6.57
N ILE A 216 31.94 19.57 -5.82
CA ILE A 216 30.95 18.63 -6.36
C ILE A 216 29.58 19.04 -5.86
N TYR A 217 28.66 19.31 -6.77
CA TYR A 217 27.33 19.82 -6.40
C TYR A 217 26.25 19.28 -7.34
N ILE A 218 24.99 19.52 -6.98
CA ILE A 218 23.82 19.24 -7.82
C ILE A 218 23.31 20.56 -8.40
N ALA A 219 23.33 20.69 -9.72
CA ALA A 219 22.60 21.75 -10.41
C ALA A 219 21.12 21.33 -10.54
N HIS A 220 20.21 22.10 -9.95
CA HIS A 220 18.79 21.78 -9.87
C HIS A 220 17.94 22.73 -10.72
N PHE A 221 17.04 22.18 -11.53
CA PHE A 221 16.17 22.92 -12.46
C PHE A 221 14.68 22.66 -12.15
N PRO A 222 14.17 23.09 -10.98
CA PRO A 222 12.84 22.71 -10.48
C PRO A 222 11.67 23.25 -11.30
N VAL A 223 11.90 24.41 -11.92
CA VAL A 223 10.94 25.22 -12.64
C VAL A 223 11.58 25.66 -13.94
N ARG A 224 10.93 25.35 -15.07
CA ARG A 224 11.58 25.48 -16.40
C ARG A 224 10.71 26.15 -17.45
N SER A 225 9.40 25.97 -17.34
CA SER A 225 8.40 26.59 -18.21
C SER A 225 7.06 26.71 -17.48
N GLU A 226 6.18 27.58 -17.96
CA GLU A 226 4.79 27.70 -17.49
C GLU A 226 4.09 26.33 -17.50
N SER A 227 4.07 25.66 -18.65
CA SER A 227 3.37 24.39 -18.83
C SER A 227 3.85 23.27 -17.88
N GLN A 228 5.16 23.22 -17.61
CA GLN A 228 5.77 22.29 -16.66
C GLN A 228 5.36 22.63 -15.23
N LEU A 229 5.40 23.92 -14.86
CA LEU A 229 5.01 24.37 -13.53
C LEU A 229 3.52 24.10 -13.26
N ILE A 230 2.63 24.39 -14.21
CA ILE A 230 1.19 24.09 -14.06
C ILE A 230 0.97 22.59 -13.85
N SER A 231 1.63 21.76 -14.66
CA SER A 231 1.55 20.30 -14.50
C SER A 231 2.02 19.85 -13.11
N LYS A 232 3.12 20.43 -12.61
CA LYS A 232 3.68 20.11 -11.29
C LYS A 232 2.76 20.54 -10.14
N ILE A 233 2.16 21.74 -10.23
CA ILE A 233 1.19 22.26 -9.26
C ILE A 233 -0.05 21.36 -9.18
N LEU A 234 -0.71 21.10 -10.32
CA LEU A 234 -1.95 20.33 -10.35
C LEU A 234 -1.75 18.87 -9.92
N LEU A 235 -0.70 18.21 -10.42
CA LEU A 235 -0.41 16.83 -10.03
C LEU A 235 0.04 16.73 -8.57
N GLY A 236 0.79 17.71 -8.07
CA GLY A 236 1.20 17.80 -6.68
C GLY A 236 0.00 17.94 -5.75
N GLU A 237 -0.91 18.86 -6.05
CA GLU A 237 -2.14 19.05 -5.29
C GLU A 237 -3.05 17.81 -5.32
N TRP A 238 -3.34 17.26 -6.50
CA TRP A 238 -4.19 16.08 -6.62
C TRP A 238 -3.60 14.85 -5.91
N SER A 239 -2.28 14.68 -5.96
CA SER A 239 -1.58 13.66 -5.16
C SER A 239 -1.82 13.85 -3.66
N LEU A 240 -1.72 15.08 -3.15
CA LEU A 240 -1.94 15.39 -1.74
C LEU A 240 -3.39 15.14 -1.30
N GLU A 241 -4.38 15.55 -2.09
CA GLU A 241 -5.81 15.28 -1.83
C GLU A 241 -6.12 13.77 -1.79
N MET A 242 -5.38 12.97 -2.55
CA MET A 242 -5.58 11.52 -2.61
C MET A 242 -4.85 10.73 -1.51
N LYS A 243 -3.95 11.36 -0.74
CA LYS A 243 -3.23 10.69 0.35
C LYS A 243 -4.15 10.49 1.57
N PRO A 244 -4.47 9.23 1.96
CA PRO A 244 -5.35 8.95 3.10
C PRO A 244 -4.79 9.40 4.45
N GLU A 245 -3.48 9.51 4.58
CA GLU A 245 -2.73 9.75 5.85
C GLU A 245 -2.03 11.11 5.87
N ARG A 246 -2.54 12.10 5.12
CA ARG A 246 -1.89 13.41 5.01
C ARG A 246 -1.83 14.14 6.36
N TYR A 247 -0.64 14.56 6.77
CA TYR A 247 -0.45 15.35 7.99
C TYR A 247 -0.50 16.87 7.71
N LYS A 248 -0.86 17.64 8.73
CA LYS A 248 -1.06 19.10 8.61
C LYS A 248 0.26 19.80 8.23
N GLY A 249 0.29 20.42 7.05
CA GLY A 249 1.46 21.15 6.52
C GLY A 249 2.25 20.40 5.44
N GLU A 250 1.97 19.11 5.22
CA GLU A 250 2.59 18.33 4.12
C GLU A 250 2.20 18.93 2.76
N GLY A 251 3.20 19.31 1.97
CA GLY A 251 2.98 19.83 0.61
C GLY A 251 2.24 21.18 0.54
N CYS A 252 2.17 21.94 1.64
CA CYS A 252 1.42 23.20 1.72
C CYS A 252 1.84 24.28 0.69
N HIS A 253 3.05 24.19 0.13
CA HIS A 253 3.49 25.04 -0.97
C HIS A 253 2.68 24.78 -2.26
N TRP A 254 2.39 23.51 -2.58
CA TRP A 254 1.62 23.15 -3.76
C TRP A 254 0.15 23.57 -3.64
N GLU A 255 -0.43 23.47 -2.45
CA GLU A 255 -1.79 23.97 -2.19
C GLU A 255 -1.90 25.48 -2.42
N LYS A 256 -0.97 26.26 -1.84
CA LYS A 256 -0.97 27.72 -2.00
C LYS A 256 -0.82 28.12 -3.46
N LEU A 257 0.07 27.46 -4.19
CA LEU A 257 0.24 27.70 -5.63
C LEU A 257 -1.00 27.28 -6.43
N ALA A 258 -1.66 26.19 -6.06
CA ALA A 258 -2.89 25.75 -6.71
C ALA A 258 -4.07 26.69 -6.41
N GLU A 259 -4.21 27.19 -5.19
CA GLU A 259 -5.18 28.23 -4.82
C GLU A 259 -4.95 29.51 -5.64
N GLN A 260 -3.72 30.01 -5.68
CA GLN A 260 -3.34 31.17 -6.49
C GLN A 260 -3.67 30.95 -7.98
N PHE A 261 -3.35 29.76 -8.51
CA PHE A 261 -3.63 29.42 -9.91
C PHE A 261 -5.15 29.32 -10.21
N ARG A 262 -5.97 28.91 -9.25
CA ARG A 262 -7.44 28.90 -9.41
C ARG A 262 -8.03 30.30 -9.45
N GLU A 263 -7.44 31.24 -8.72
CA GLU A 263 -7.85 32.65 -8.73
C GLU A 263 -7.39 33.36 -10.00
N ASP A 264 -6.13 33.12 -10.43
CA ASP A 264 -5.57 33.62 -11.69
C ASP A 264 -4.71 32.54 -12.38
N PRO A 265 -5.18 31.96 -13.50
CA PRO A 265 -4.49 30.88 -14.18
C PRO A 265 -3.29 31.32 -15.03
N GLN A 266 -2.96 32.62 -15.09
CA GLN A 266 -1.81 33.09 -15.86
C GLN A 266 -0.50 32.92 -15.08
N ILE A 267 0.51 32.30 -15.69
CA ILE A 267 1.88 32.29 -15.14
C ILE A 267 2.75 33.22 -15.98
N THR A 268 3.06 34.40 -15.45
CA THR A 268 3.99 35.34 -16.09
C THR A 268 5.45 34.88 -15.94
N PRO A 269 6.38 35.34 -16.80
CA PRO A 269 7.82 35.09 -16.63
C PRO A 269 8.36 35.55 -15.27
N GLU A 270 7.83 36.65 -14.74
CA GLU A 270 8.15 37.16 -13.40
C GLU A 270 7.71 36.18 -12.31
N MET A 271 6.47 35.66 -12.40
CA MET A 271 5.97 34.63 -11.47
C MET A 271 6.83 33.36 -11.54
N LEU A 272 7.19 32.92 -12.75
CA LEU A 272 8.04 31.75 -12.95
C LEU A 272 9.40 31.93 -12.25
N THR A 273 10.01 33.11 -12.41
CA THR A 273 11.27 33.50 -11.77
C THR A 273 11.13 33.48 -10.24
N ASN A 274 10.06 34.10 -9.72
CA ASN A 274 9.83 34.23 -8.28
C ASN A 274 9.56 32.88 -7.60
N ILE A 275 8.78 32.01 -8.24
CA ILE A 275 8.49 30.65 -7.74
C ILE A 275 9.77 29.81 -7.75
N ALA A 276 10.58 29.89 -8.81
CA ALA A 276 11.85 29.18 -8.88
C ALA A 276 12.87 29.68 -7.83
N ASN A 277 12.94 30.99 -7.60
CA ASN A 277 13.86 31.58 -6.61
C ASN A 277 13.48 31.18 -5.17
N LYS A 278 12.18 31.16 -4.86
CA LYS A 278 11.63 30.70 -3.58
C LYS A 278 11.51 29.18 -3.47
N TYR A 279 12.03 28.40 -4.43
CA TYR A 279 11.92 26.96 -4.35
C TYR A 279 12.66 26.45 -3.09
N ALA A 280 11.97 25.64 -2.29
CA ALA A 280 12.42 25.16 -0.97
C ALA A 280 12.68 26.25 0.11
N GLU A 281 12.32 27.52 -0.13
CA GLU A 281 12.60 28.64 0.78
C GLU A 281 11.42 29.63 0.90
N SER A 282 11.48 30.51 1.90
CA SER A 282 10.46 31.55 2.10
C SER A 282 10.85 32.93 1.56
N GLU A 283 12.12 33.17 1.28
CA GLU A 283 12.67 34.48 0.90
C GLU A 283 13.39 34.41 -0.46
N GLU A 284 13.43 35.54 -1.16
CA GLU A 284 14.15 35.65 -2.44
C GLU A 284 15.63 35.92 -2.20
N THR A 285 16.46 35.33 -3.06
CA THR A 285 17.90 35.53 -3.06
C THR A 285 18.34 36.23 -4.35
N PRO A 286 19.39 37.07 -4.31
CA PRO A 286 19.95 37.64 -5.54
C PRO A 286 20.35 36.55 -6.52
N LEU A 287 20.17 36.79 -7.81
CA LEU A 287 20.56 35.86 -8.87
C LEU A 287 21.96 36.19 -9.40
N THR A 288 22.75 35.15 -9.66
CA THR A 288 24.06 35.23 -10.30
C THR A 288 23.98 34.59 -11.68
N HIS A 289 24.56 35.24 -12.69
CA HIS A 289 24.73 34.63 -14.01
C HIS A 289 25.89 33.64 -13.98
N ASP A 290 25.57 32.36 -13.93
CA ASP A 290 26.52 31.26 -13.80
C ASP A 290 25.97 30.05 -14.58
N PRO A 291 26.07 30.06 -15.92
CA PRO A 291 25.49 29.01 -16.75
C PRO A 291 26.17 27.67 -16.49
N LEU A 292 25.37 26.59 -16.46
CA LEU A 292 25.90 25.25 -16.33
C LEU A 292 26.85 24.94 -17.49
N VAL A 293 28.04 24.40 -17.18
CA VAL A 293 29.00 23.99 -18.21
C VAL A 293 28.52 22.68 -18.87
N VAL A 294 27.74 22.83 -19.93
CA VAL A 294 27.23 21.72 -20.74
C VAL A 294 28.22 21.37 -21.85
N SER A 295 28.56 20.08 -22.00
CA SER A 295 29.48 19.63 -23.05
C SER A 295 28.96 19.95 -24.44
N SER A 296 29.84 20.31 -25.37
CA SER A 296 29.47 20.71 -26.73
C SER A 296 28.81 19.59 -27.54
N ASP A 297 29.04 18.33 -27.18
CA ASP A 297 28.45 17.14 -27.81
C ASP A 297 27.06 16.77 -27.25
N LEU A 298 26.61 17.39 -26.15
CA LEU A 298 25.26 17.19 -25.62
C LEU A 298 24.25 17.99 -26.45
N VAL A 299 23.79 17.35 -27.52
CA VAL A 299 22.69 17.79 -28.40
C VAL A 299 21.48 16.88 -28.15
N LEU A 300 20.31 17.47 -27.91
CA LEU A 300 19.08 16.70 -27.75
C LEU A 300 18.68 16.10 -29.10
N LYS A 301 18.41 14.80 -29.13
CA LYS A 301 17.97 14.08 -30.33
C LYS A 301 16.45 13.98 -30.44
N TYR A 302 15.74 14.23 -29.35
CA TYR A 302 14.29 14.08 -29.25
C TYR A 302 13.61 15.40 -28.89
N ASP A 303 14.18 16.51 -29.36
CA ASP A 303 13.63 17.86 -29.21
C ASP A 303 12.18 17.97 -29.72
N ASN A 304 11.85 17.27 -30.80
CA ASN A 304 10.51 17.18 -31.36
C ASN A 304 9.49 16.46 -30.44
N LEU A 305 9.94 15.77 -29.40
CA LEU A 305 9.12 15.14 -28.37
C LEU A 305 9.00 15.97 -27.10
N ILE A 306 9.73 17.10 -27.01
CA ILE A 306 9.57 18.11 -25.97
C ILE A 306 8.27 18.86 -26.27
N ASN A 307 7.17 18.27 -25.84
CA ASN A 307 5.86 18.91 -25.86
C ASN A 307 5.18 18.72 -24.52
N VAL A 308 4.81 19.83 -23.90
CA VAL A 308 4.01 19.85 -22.69
C VAL A 308 2.58 20.19 -23.11
N ASP A 309 1.92 19.25 -23.79
CA ASP A 309 0.48 19.36 -24.04
C ASP A 309 -0.23 19.15 -22.71
N LEU A 310 -0.48 20.27 -22.02
CA LEU A 310 -1.11 20.29 -20.71
C LEU A 310 -2.48 19.60 -20.74
N CYS A 311 -3.26 19.79 -21.81
CA CYS A 311 -4.56 19.14 -21.97
C CYS A 311 -4.42 17.62 -22.07
N GLN A 312 -3.51 17.10 -22.90
CA GLN A 312 -3.26 15.66 -22.97
C GLN A 312 -2.71 15.09 -21.67
N ARG A 313 -1.81 15.81 -20.98
CA ARG A 313 -1.27 15.38 -19.68
C ARG A 313 -2.36 15.28 -18.61
N LEU A 314 -3.25 16.28 -18.55
CA LEU A 314 -4.39 16.29 -17.64
C LEU A 314 -5.44 15.26 -18.02
N ILE A 315 -5.76 15.07 -19.30
CA ILE A 315 -6.67 14.02 -19.79
C ILE A 315 -6.11 12.64 -19.46
N ALA A 316 -4.84 12.38 -19.72
CA ALA A 316 -4.23 11.08 -19.45
C ALA A 316 -4.09 10.80 -17.95
N TYR A 317 -3.82 11.83 -17.13
CA TYR A 317 -3.83 11.69 -15.68
C TYR A 317 -5.25 11.49 -15.14
N THR A 318 -6.24 12.25 -15.61
CA THR A 318 -7.65 12.02 -15.24
C THR A 318 -8.15 10.67 -15.73
N ASP A 319 -7.78 10.22 -16.92
CA ASP A 319 -8.05 8.87 -17.41
C ASP A 319 -7.36 7.81 -16.54
N GLN A 320 -6.16 8.07 -16.05
CA GLN A 320 -5.46 7.19 -15.11
C GLN A 320 -6.17 7.16 -13.76
N LEU A 321 -6.62 8.30 -13.25
CA LEU A 321 -7.43 8.42 -12.04
C LEU A 321 -8.79 7.73 -12.20
N VAL A 322 -9.41 7.87 -13.37
CA VAL A 322 -10.65 7.20 -13.73
C VAL A 322 -10.40 5.71 -13.91
N LYS A 323 -9.27 5.26 -14.47
CA LYS A 323 -8.87 3.85 -14.59
C LYS A 323 -8.53 3.21 -13.25
N SER A 324 -7.88 3.95 -12.34
CA SER A 324 -7.70 3.53 -10.96
C SER A 324 -9.02 3.57 -10.18
N ASN A 325 -9.96 4.45 -10.52
CA ASN A 325 -11.32 4.51 -9.97
C ASN A 325 -12.34 3.57 -10.64
N THR A 326 -12.02 2.94 -11.78
CA THR A 326 -12.91 1.99 -12.50
C THR A 326 -12.53 0.53 -12.23
N ALA A 327 -11.43 0.27 -11.53
CA ALA A 327 -11.03 -1.06 -11.10
C ALA A 327 -11.73 -1.46 -9.79
N LYS A 328 -13.02 -1.82 -9.84
CA LYS A 328 -13.82 -2.47 -8.77
C LYS A 328 -13.87 -1.79 -7.38
N ASN A 329 -12.99 -0.86 -7.05
CA ASN A 329 -12.80 -0.19 -5.78
C ASN A 329 -13.57 1.13 -5.76
N LYS A 330 -14.88 1.06 -6.03
CA LYS A 330 -15.75 2.23 -6.04
C LYS A 330 -16.09 2.58 -4.61
N ILE A 331 -15.38 3.57 -4.04
CA ILE A 331 -15.83 4.22 -2.80
C ILE A 331 -17.13 4.97 -3.13
N VAL A 332 -18.26 4.39 -2.72
CA VAL A 332 -19.61 4.94 -2.89
C VAL A 332 -19.83 6.12 -1.94
N LEU A 333 -19.25 6.05 -0.74
CA LEU A 333 -19.34 7.09 0.29
C LEU A 333 -18.14 7.01 1.24
N ARG A 334 -17.57 8.15 1.64
CA ARG A 334 -16.50 8.22 2.64
C ARG A 334 -16.76 9.34 3.63
N THR A 335 -16.66 9.01 4.91
CA THR A 335 -16.68 9.95 6.03
C THR A 335 -15.36 9.89 6.78
N LYS A 336 -15.25 10.59 7.91
CA LYS A 336 -14.06 10.54 8.76
C LYS A 336 -13.76 9.13 9.32
N ALA A 337 -14.79 8.32 9.59
CA ALA A 337 -14.64 7.04 10.31
C ALA A 337 -15.18 5.82 9.56
N VAL A 338 -15.99 6.02 8.52
CA VAL A 338 -16.67 4.97 7.77
C VAL A 338 -16.50 5.21 6.27
N ALA A 339 -16.23 4.15 5.52
CA ALA A 339 -16.31 4.13 4.07
C ALA A 339 -17.31 3.07 3.60
N VAL A 340 -17.89 3.27 2.42
CA VAL A 340 -18.75 2.33 1.73
C VAL A 340 -18.14 2.02 0.37
N ASN A 341 -17.84 0.76 0.10
CA ASN A 341 -17.31 0.32 -1.19
C ASN A 341 -18.22 -0.72 -1.83
N GLU A 342 -18.18 -0.85 -3.15
CA GLU A 342 -18.63 -2.08 -3.80
C GLU A 342 -17.64 -3.21 -3.52
N CYS A 343 -18.12 -4.29 -2.92
CA CYS A 343 -17.34 -5.45 -2.50
C CYS A 343 -17.87 -6.71 -3.17
N ARG A 344 -17.21 -7.87 -2.97
CA ARG A 344 -17.56 -9.14 -3.63
C ARG A 344 -19.05 -9.49 -3.49
N HIS A 345 -19.58 -9.32 -2.28
CA HIS A 345 -20.95 -9.69 -1.91
C HIS A 345 -21.92 -8.51 -1.91
N GLY A 346 -21.57 -7.42 -2.60
CA GLY A 346 -22.36 -6.19 -2.74
C GLY A 346 -21.76 -5.00 -1.97
N PRO A 347 -22.49 -3.89 -1.85
CA PRO A 347 -22.01 -2.71 -1.15
C PRO A 347 -21.84 -2.98 0.35
N PHE A 348 -20.70 -2.56 0.90
CA PHE A 348 -20.37 -2.71 2.32
C PHE A 348 -19.84 -1.41 2.90
N ALA A 349 -20.43 -1.00 4.01
CA ALA A 349 -19.94 -0.01 4.95
C ALA A 349 -19.02 -0.67 5.99
N TYR A 350 -17.84 -0.09 6.21
CA TYR A 350 -16.84 -0.58 7.15
C TYR A 350 -16.09 0.58 7.82
N HIS A 351 -15.46 0.30 8.97
CA HIS A 351 -14.67 1.28 9.70
C HIS A 351 -13.28 1.48 9.07
N LEU A 352 -12.89 2.74 8.87
CA LEU A 352 -11.59 3.08 8.24
C LEU A 352 -10.38 2.76 9.13
N ASN A 353 -10.58 2.74 10.45
CA ASN A 353 -9.52 2.50 11.43
C ASN A 353 -9.52 1.05 11.96
N ASP A 354 -10.37 0.18 11.41
CA ASP A 354 -10.29 -1.24 11.71
C ASP A 354 -9.08 -1.83 10.97
N THR A 355 -8.14 -2.38 11.73
CA THR A 355 -6.87 -2.88 11.20
C THR A 355 -6.97 -4.26 10.56
N VAL A 356 -8.12 -4.94 10.68
CA VAL A 356 -8.32 -6.31 10.18
C VAL A 356 -9.43 -6.34 9.14
N ILE A 357 -10.70 -6.38 9.54
CA ILE A 357 -11.83 -6.58 8.61
C ILE A 357 -12.00 -5.32 7.75
N GLY A 358 -12.14 -4.14 8.35
CA GLY A 358 -12.25 -2.89 7.59
C GLY A 358 -11.07 -2.64 6.65
N ARG A 359 -9.84 -2.98 7.10
CA ARG A 359 -8.64 -2.93 6.25
C ARG A 359 -8.73 -3.90 5.06
N SER A 360 -9.20 -5.13 5.28
CA SER A 360 -9.42 -6.11 4.21
C SER A 360 -10.48 -5.64 3.22
N MET A 361 -11.61 -5.12 3.71
CA MET A 361 -12.67 -4.57 2.85
C MET A 361 -12.15 -3.41 1.97
N MET A 362 -11.28 -2.57 2.51
CA MET A 362 -10.66 -1.46 1.78
C MET A 362 -9.66 -1.92 0.71
N ILE A 363 -8.84 -2.92 1.01
CA ILE A 363 -7.70 -3.32 0.16
C ILE A 363 -8.09 -4.44 -0.81
N TYR A 364 -8.94 -5.38 -0.39
CA TYR A 364 -9.30 -6.57 -1.14
C TYR A 364 -10.75 -6.58 -1.62
N GLY A 365 -11.62 -5.79 -1.00
CA GLY A 365 -13.04 -5.77 -1.32
C GLY A 365 -13.79 -7.01 -0.81
N GLU A 366 -13.25 -7.71 0.18
CA GLU A 366 -13.81 -8.93 0.79
C GLU A 366 -13.15 -9.26 2.13
N TRP A 367 -13.75 -10.21 2.86
CA TRP A 367 -13.25 -10.84 4.08
C TRP A 367 -13.85 -12.24 4.21
N GLY A 368 -13.10 -13.20 4.78
CA GLY A 368 -13.60 -14.54 5.11
C GLY A 368 -13.99 -15.42 3.92
N GLU A 369 -13.47 -15.16 2.71
CA GLU A 369 -13.95 -15.83 1.49
C GLU A 369 -13.73 -17.35 1.50
N HIS A 370 -12.66 -17.84 2.15
CA HIS A 370 -12.44 -19.28 2.31
C HIS A 370 -13.52 -19.96 3.16
N GLU A 371 -13.97 -19.30 4.23
CA GLU A 371 -15.06 -19.79 5.08
C GLU A 371 -16.39 -19.71 4.32
N ILE A 372 -16.66 -18.59 3.65
CA ILE A 372 -17.84 -18.41 2.82
C ILE A 372 -17.91 -19.50 1.74
N ALA A 373 -16.78 -19.86 1.13
CA ALA A 373 -16.71 -20.92 0.14
C ALA A 373 -17.07 -22.30 0.70
N LEU A 374 -16.65 -22.61 1.94
CA LEU A 374 -17.06 -23.84 2.64
C LEU A 374 -18.56 -23.80 2.97
N ILE A 375 -19.03 -22.72 3.58
CA ILE A 375 -20.42 -22.54 4.03
C ILE A 375 -21.39 -22.64 2.85
N ASN A 376 -21.02 -22.09 1.69
CA ASN A 376 -21.80 -22.15 0.45
C ASN A 376 -22.08 -23.58 -0.04
N ARG A 377 -21.27 -24.56 0.38
CA ARG A 377 -21.47 -25.98 0.04
C ARG A 377 -22.47 -26.67 0.97
N ILE A 378 -22.88 -26.00 2.04
CA ILE A 378 -23.68 -26.55 3.14
C ILE A 378 -25.04 -25.89 3.17
N VAL A 379 -25.06 -24.56 3.27
CA VAL A 379 -26.28 -23.76 3.36
C VAL A 379 -27.06 -23.83 2.06
N GLN A 380 -28.35 -24.14 2.15
CA GLN A 380 -29.22 -24.31 0.99
C GLN A 380 -30.25 -23.17 0.91
N PRO A 381 -30.81 -22.90 -0.28
CA PRO A 381 -31.96 -22.01 -0.40
C PRO A 381 -33.11 -22.45 0.51
N GLY A 382 -33.70 -21.51 1.24
CA GLY A 382 -34.77 -21.76 2.22
C GLY A 382 -34.28 -22.16 3.62
N SER A 383 -32.96 -22.22 3.87
CA SER A 383 -32.42 -22.50 5.21
C SER A 383 -32.71 -21.39 6.22
N TYR A 384 -32.84 -21.79 7.49
CA TYR A 384 -32.87 -20.92 8.66
C TYR A 384 -31.48 -20.90 9.29
N VAL A 385 -30.85 -19.74 9.27
CA VAL A 385 -29.46 -19.55 9.69
C VAL A 385 -29.40 -18.58 10.86
N LEU A 386 -28.56 -18.91 11.85
CA LEU A 386 -28.17 -17.97 12.90
C LEU A 386 -26.67 -17.65 12.78
N ASP A 387 -26.35 -16.36 12.81
CA ASP A 387 -24.99 -15.81 12.77
C ASP A 387 -24.68 -15.15 14.12
N ALA A 388 -23.92 -15.84 14.97
CA ALA A 388 -23.49 -15.35 16.27
C ALA A 388 -22.11 -14.71 16.15
N GLY A 389 -22.03 -13.41 16.45
CA GLY A 389 -20.85 -12.59 16.16
C GLY A 389 -20.85 -12.14 14.70
N ALA A 390 -21.96 -11.52 14.30
CA ALA A 390 -22.17 -11.12 12.91
C ALA A 390 -21.21 -10.01 12.44
N ASN A 391 -20.59 -9.28 13.38
CA ASN A 391 -19.71 -8.16 13.10
C ASN A 391 -20.41 -7.16 12.15
N ILE A 392 -19.72 -6.62 11.15
CA ILE A 392 -20.32 -5.74 10.12
C ILE A 392 -21.13 -6.51 9.07
N GLY A 393 -21.29 -7.83 9.21
CA GLY A 393 -22.12 -8.67 8.34
C GLY A 393 -21.36 -9.34 7.20
N THR A 394 -20.03 -9.47 7.27
CA THR A 394 -19.21 -10.11 6.23
C THR A 394 -19.66 -11.52 5.89
N HIS A 395 -20.18 -12.28 6.87
CA HIS A 395 -20.79 -13.59 6.65
C HIS A 395 -22.33 -13.50 6.56
N THR A 396 -22.96 -12.60 7.31
CA THR A 396 -24.43 -12.40 7.28
C THR A 396 -24.96 -12.12 5.88
N ILE A 397 -24.30 -11.23 5.12
CA ILE A 397 -24.73 -10.85 3.77
C ILE A 397 -24.62 -12.00 2.75
N PRO A 398 -23.49 -12.71 2.61
CA PRO A 398 -23.43 -13.88 1.75
C PRO A 398 -24.38 -15.00 2.21
N LEU A 399 -24.55 -15.22 3.52
CA LEU A 399 -25.57 -16.15 4.05
C LEU A 399 -26.97 -15.77 3.57
N ALA A 400 -27.34 -14.49 3.64
CA ALA A 400 -28.64 -14.00 3.16
C ALA A 400 -28.86 -14.27 1.67
N ARG A 401 -27.80 -14.16 0.86
CA ARG A 401 -27.83 -14.53 -0.57
C ARG A 401 -28.03 -16.03 -0.76
N MET A 402 -27.30 -16.87 -0.01
CA MET A 402 -27.36 -18.33 -0.10
C MET A 402 -28.75 -18.87 0.24
N VAL A 403 -29.34 -18.38 1.33
CA VAL A 403 -30.67 -18.84 1.75
C VAL A 403 -31.79 -18.32 0.85
N GLY A 404 -31.55 -17.23 0.11
CA GLY A 404 -32.52 -16.62 -0.80
C GLY A 404 -33.77 -16.10 -0.09
N SER A 405 -34.74 -15.60 -0.84
CA SER A 405 -35.92 -14.91 -0.30
C SER A 405 -36.85 -15.77 0.58
N ASN A 406 -36.72 -17.09 0.52
CA ASN A 406 -37.53 -18.04 1.28
C ASN A 406 -36.84 -18.53 2.56
N GLY A 407 -35.57 -18.21 2.75
CA GLY A 407 -34.84 -18.53 3.97
C GLY A 407 -34.74 -17.35 4.91
N ILE A 408 -34.19 -17.57 6.10
CA ILE A 408 -34.08 -16.56 7.16
C ILE A 408 -32.65 -16.54 7.67
N VAL A 409 -32.11 -15.34 7.89
CA VAL A 409 -30.86 -15.15 8.64
C VAL A 409 -31.14 -14.32 9.89
N ILE A 410 -30.72 -14.81 11.05
CA ILE A 410 -30.82 -14.12 12.33
C ILE A 410 -29.39 -13.79 12.78
N ALA A 411 -29.04 -12.51 12.86
CA ALA A 411 -27.67 -12.06 13.09
C ALA A 411 -27.56 -11.33 14.44
N PHE A 412 -26.61 -11.74 15.28
CA PHE A 412 -26.35 -11.15 16.60
C PHE A 412 -25.00 -10.46 16.62
N GLU A 413 -25.00 -9.16 16.97
CA GLU A 413 -23.78 -8.37 17.17
C GLU A 413 -23.94 -7.49 18.43
N PRO A 414 -23.20 -7.76 19.51
CA PRO A 414 -23.35 -7.05 20.77
C PRO A 414 -22.66 -5.68 20.78
N GLN A 415 -21.65 -5.42 19.95
CA GLN A 415 -20.99 -4.12 19.95
C GLN A 415 -21.79 -3.10 19.13
N ARG A 416 -22.43 -2.14 19.82
CA ARG A 416 -23.27 -1.08 19.24
C ARG A 416 -22.77 -0.44 17.93
N LEU A 417 -21.50 -0.04 17.84
CA LEU A 417 -20.99 0.64 16.64
C LEU A 417 -20.88 -0.32 15.44
N THR A 418 -20.44 -1.54 15.69
CA THR A 418 -20.40 -2.64 14.71
C THR A 418 -21.82 -3.05 14.29
N TYR A 419 -22.74 -3.18 15.25
CA TYR A 419 -24.15 -3.47 15.02
C TYR A 419 -24.83 -2.42 14.12
N GLN A 420 -24.49 -1.13 14.28
CA GLN A 420 -25.00 -0.07 13.41
C GLN A 420 -24.55 -0.26 11.96
N LEU A 421 -23.30 -0.67 11.72
CA LEU A 421 -22.81 -1.00 10.39
C LEU A 421 -23.46 -2.27 9.84
N LEU A 422 -23.67 -3.30 10.66
CA LEU A 422 -24.43 -4.49 10.26
C LEU A 422 -25.81 -4.12 9.72
N CYS A 423 -26.57 -3.31 10.47
CA CYS A 423 -27.88 -2.82 10.04
C CYS A 423 -27.80 -2.02 8.73
N ALA A 424 -26.78 -1.18 8.59
CA ALA A 424 -26.54 -0.43 7.37
C ALA A 424 -26.24 -1.36 6.18
N ASN A 425 -25.41 -2.38 6.36
CA ASN A 425 -25.01 -3.32 5.31
C ASN A 425 -26.16 -4.21 4.86
N VAL A 426 -27.00 -4.66 5.80
CA VAL A 426 -28.26 -5.36 5.49
C VAL A 426 -29.18 -4.46 4.64
N SER A 427 -29.30 -3.19 5.02
CA SER A 427 -30.13 -2.22 4.30
C SER A 427 -29.57 -1.89 2.91
N LEU A 428 -28.24 -1.68 2.79
CA LEU A 428 -27.56 -1.39 1.53
C LEU A 428 -27.72 -2.53 0.51
N ASN A 429 -27.78 -3.77 0.98
CA ASN A 429 -27.99 -4.94 0.13
C ASN A 429 -29.47 -5.32 -0.05
N SER A 430 -30.42 -4.54 0.50
CA SER A 430 -31.86 -4.73 0.32
C SER A 430 -32.40 -6.09 0.79
N PHE A 431 -31.82 -6.67 1.85
CA PHE A 431 -32.35 -7.92 2.42
C PHE A 431 -33.51 -7.67 3.37
N ALA A 432 -34.67 -8.26 3.05
CA ALA A 432 -35.86 -8.22 3.89
C ALA A 432 -35.97 -9.42 4.84
N ASN A 433 -35.14 -10.45 4.63
CA ASN A 433 -35.15 -11.73 5.36
C ASN A 433 -33.98 -11.88 6.34
N VAL A 434 -33.32 -10.79 6.68
CA VAL A 434 -32.25 -10.73 7.67
C VAL A 434 -32.74 -9.96 8.90
N PHE A 435 -32.69 -10.60 10.07
CA PHE A 435 -33.10 -10.03 11.34
C PHE A 435 -31.88 -9.79 12.22
N THR A 436 -31.50 -8.53 12.41
CA THR A 436 -30.33 -8.14 13.19
C THR A 436 -30.72 -7.82 14.64
N HIS A 437 -29.94 -8.32 15.60
CA HIS A 437 -30.16 -8.14 17.03
C HIS A 437 -28.93 -7.55 17.73
N HIS A 438 -29.12 -6.41 18.39
CA HIS A 438 -28.11 -5.80 19.28
C HIS A 438 -28.14 -6.49 20.65
N ALA A 439 -27.61 -7.71 20.68
CA ALA A 439 -27.56 -8.56 21.87
C ALA A 439 -26.38 -9.54 21.78
N ALA A 440 -25.86 -9.93 22.94
CA ALA A 440 -24.92 -11.04 23.05
C ALA A 440 -25.69 -12.36 23.16
N LEU A 441 -25.06 -13.44 22.71
CA LEU A 441 -25.54 -14.80 22.96
C LEU A 441 -24.66 -15.44 24.03
N GLY A 442 -25.28 -16.20 24.93
CA GLY A 442 -24.54 -16.89 25.99
C GLY A 442 -25.34 -18.01 26.63
N ALA A 443 -24.89 -18.44 27.81
CA ALA A 443 -25.48 -19.57 28.53
C ALA A 443 -26.78 -19.23 29.27
N GLU A 444 -26.96 -17.96 29.63
CA GLU A 444 -28.11 -17.47 30.40
C GLU A 444 -28.55 -16.08 29.95
N THR A 445 -29.77 -15.70 30.34
CA THR A 445 -30.33 -14.38 30.02
C THR A 445 -29.85 -13.34 31.03
N GLY A 446 -29.47 -12.16 30.58
CA GLY A 446 -29.01 -11.12 31.49
C GLY A 446 -28.48 -9.88 30.79
N LEU A 447 -27.51 -9.24 31.42
CA LEU A 447 -26.80 -8.09 30.89
C LEU A 447 -25.30 -8.37 30.93
N ILE A 448 -24.59 -8.05 29.85
CA ILE A 448 -23.14 -8.11 29.76
C ILE A 448 -22.57 -6.73 29.46
N ASN A 449 -21.34 -6.48 29.91
CA ASN A 449 -20.60 -5.27 29.56
C ASN A 449 -19.81 -5.54 28.28
N VAL A 450 -20.09 -4.79 27.23
CA VAL A 450 -19.32 -4.79 25.99
C VAL A 450 -18.35 -3.61 26.03
N PRO A 451 -17.04 -3.82 25.82
CA PRO A 451 -16.07 -2.71 25.80
C PRO A 451 -16.46 -1.61 24.83
N PHE A 452 -16.03 -0.36 25.09
CA PHE A 452 -16.26 0.73 24.14
C PHE A 452 -15.25 0.67 22.99
N ALA A 453 -15.71 0.51 21.75
CA ALA A 453 -14.87 0.71 20.57
C ALA A 453 -14.53 2.19 20.32
N SER A 454 -13.28 2.46 19.95
CA SER A 454 -12.81 3.80 19.54
C SER A 454 -12.75 3.89 18.03
N LEU A 455 -13.51 4.83 17.44
CA LEU A 455 -13.51 5.07 16.00
C LEU A 455 -12.34 5.93 15.50
N ASN A 456 -11.56 6.53 16.39
CA ASN A 456 -10.54 7.52 16.04
C ASN A 456 -9.10 6.98 16.12
N THR A 457 -8.93 5.73 16.54
CA THR A 457 -7.62 5.09 16.74
C THR A 457 -7.59 3.76 15.99
N PRO A 458 -6.48 3.39 15.33
CA PRO A 458 -6.34 2.07 14.74
C PRO A 458 -6.53 0.98 15.81
N THR A 459 -7.52 0.11 15.62
CA THR A 459 -7.85 -0.97 16.55
C THR A 459 -8.48 -2.14 15.80
N ASN A 460 -8.26 -3.37 16.24
CA ASN A 460 -9.08 -4.50 15.80
C ASN A 460 -10.44 -4.41 16.52
N ILE A 461 -11.46 -3.95 15.82
CA ILE A 461 -12.79 -3.73 16.42
C ILE A 461 -13.53 -5.07 16.60
N GLY A 462 -13.22 -6.08 15.80
CA GLY A 462 -13.85 -7.40 15.84
C GLY A 462 -13.37 -8.30 16.97
N ASN A 463 -12.10 -8.18 17.39
CA ASN A 463 -11.47 -9.08 18.37
C ASN A 463 -11.62 -8.58 19.84
N LEU A 464 -12.77 -7.98 20.17
CA LEU A 464 -13.02 -7.55 21.55
C LEU A 464 -13.60 -8.72 22.35
N ASN A 465 -12.74 -9.44 23.07
CA ASN A 465 -13.19 -10.41 24.07
C ASN A 465 -14.14 -9.70 25.06
N ILE A 466 -15.35 -10.25 25.23
CA ILE A 466 -16.42 -9.64 26.04
C ILE A 466 -16.41 -10.23 27.46
N GLU A 467 -15.67 -11.31 27.69
CA GLU A 467 -15.63 -12.00 28.98
C GLU A 467 -14.84 -11.19 30.04
N GLY A 468 -15.40 -11.06 31.24
CA GLY A 468 -14.69 -10.51 32.40
C GLY A 468 -14.55 -8.98 32.47
N HIS A 469 -15.16 -8.21 31.57
CA HIS A 469 -15.07 -6.74 31.60
C HIS A 469 -15.97 -6.09 32.66
N SER A 470 -15.36 -5.30 33.55
CA SER A 470 -16.06 -4.53 34.60
C SER A 470 -16.61 -3.18 34.12
N THR A 471 -16.15 -2.70 32.96
CA THR A 471 -16.52 -1.42 32.36
C THR A 471 -16.89 -1.61 30.89
N GLY A 472 -17.93 -0.92 30.42
CA GLY A 472 -18.43 -1.04 29.05
C GLY A 472 -19.89 -0.60 28.90
N GLU A 473 -20.42 -0.72 27.69
CA GLU A 473 -21.84 -0.56 27.40
C GLU A 473 -22.61 -1.80 27.85
N ARG A 474 -23.73 -1.62 28.58
CA ARG A 474 -24.58 -2.74 29.02
C ARG A 474 -25.48 -3.19 27.89
N VAL A 475 -25.28 -4.41 27.42
CA VAL A 475 -26.03 -5.02 26.33
C VAL A 475 -26.77 -6.25 26.83
N SER A 476 -27.95 -6.53 26.26
CA SER A 476 -28.73 -7.72 26.64
C SER A 476 -27.99 -8.99 26.22
N MET A 477 -27.90 -9.96 27.11
CA MET A 477 -27.51 -11.32 26.79
C MET A 477 -28.77 -12.19 26.74
N VAL A 478 -28.90 -12.98 25.68
CA VAL A 478 -30.01 -13.92 25.47
C VAL A 478 -29.46 -15.31 25.14
N THR A 479 -30.31 -16.33 25.25
CA THR A 479 -29.96 -17.71 24.85
C THR A 479 -30.70 -18.08 23.57
N ILE A 480 -30.10 -18.97 22.76
CA ILE A 480 -30.76 -19.48 21.54
C ILE A 480 -32.03 -20.26 21.90
N ASP A 481 -32.01 -21.00 23.02
CA ASP A 481 -33.18 -21.75 23.50
C ASP A 481 -34.38 -20.86 23.84
N GLN A 482 -34.15 -19.65 24.38
CA GLN A 482 -35.23 -18.71 24.70
C GLN A 482 -35.94 -18.16 23.45
N MET A 483 -35.28 -18.16 22.30
CA MET A 483 -35.89 -17.66 21.06
C MET A 483 -36.96 -18.59 20.50
N GLU A 484 -37.06 -19.82 21.02
CA GLU A 484 -38.04 -20.83 20.60
C GLU A 484 -38.10 -21.01 19.07
N LEU A 485 -36.94 -20.98 18.42
CA LEU A 485 -36.85 -21.01 16.96
C LEU A 485 -37.56 -22.27 16.42
N PRO A 486 -38.51 -22.13 15.48
CA PRO A 486 -39.25 -23.26 14.94
C PRO A 486 -38.35 -24.19 14.10
N ARG A 487 -37.24 -23.65 13.59
CA ARG A 487 -36.26 -24.32 12.77
C ARG A 487 -34.92 -23.59 12.87
N LEU A 488 -33.82 -24.33 12.83
CA LEU A 488 -32.46 -23.81 12.70
C LEU A 488 -31.61 -24.84 11.96
N ASP A 489 -31.27 -24.57 10.71
CA ASP A 489 -30.51 -25.50 9.85
C ASP A 489 -29.01 -25.30 9.98
N PHE A 490 -28.56 -24.06 10.19
CA PHE A 490 -27.15 -23.71 10.30
C PHE A 490 -26.90 -22.66 11.39
N LEU A 491 -25.85 -22.84 12.18
CA LEU A 491 -25.41 -21.93 13.23
C LEU A 491 -23.93 -21.60 13.03
N LYS A 492 -23.61 -20.34 12.72
CA LYS A 492 -22.25 -19.82 12.76
C LYS A 492 -21.98 -19.23 14.15
N ILE A 493 -20.85 -19.58 14.75
CA ILE A 493 -20.39 -19.08 16.05
C ILE A 493 -18.96 -18.59 15.87
N ASP A 494 -18.76 -17.28 15.99
CA ASP A 494 -17.46 -16.63 15.83
C ASP A 494 -17.52 -15.44 16.77
N VAL A 495 -17.31 -15.78 18.04
CA VAL A 495 -17.46 -14.88 19.18
C VAL A 495 -16.26 -15.11 20.06
N GLU A 496 -15.43 -14.10 20.20
CA GLU A 496 -14.10 -14.21 20.81
C GLU A 496 -14.18 -14.64 22.30
N GLY A 497 -14.21 -15.95 22.55
CA GLY A 497 -14.17 -16.58 23.88
C GLY A 497 -15.51 -17.01 24.50
N MET A 498 -16.65 -16.85 23.82
CA MET A 498 -17.98 -17.21 24.38
C MET A 498 -18.65 -18.41 23.69
N GLU A 499 -17.95 -19.12 22.82
CA GLU A 499 -18.49 -20.18 21.96
C GLU A 499 -19.13 -21.31 22.78
N SER A 500 -18.43 -21.78 23.82
CA SER A 500 -18.94 -22.81 24.74
C SER A 500 -20.18 -22.36 25.54
N GLN A 501 -20.28 -21.07 25.84
CA GLN A 501 -21.44 -20.52 26.55
C GLN A 501 -22.66 -20.49 25.64
N ILE A 502 -22.49 -20.08 24.36
CA ILE A 502 -23.55 -20.12 23.35
C ILE A 502 -24.06 -21.56 23.17
N LEU A 503 -23.17 -22.54 23.04
CA LEU A 503 -23.56 -23.95 22.91
C LEU A 503 -24.35 -24.43 24.14
N THR A 504 -24.02 -23.95 25.33
CA THR A 504 -24.78 -24.25 26.54
C THR A 504 -26.20 -23.68 26.45
N GLY A 505 -26.34 -22.41 26.06
CA GLY A 505 -27.63 -21.73 25.87
C GLY A 505 -28.44 -22.18 24.63
N ALA A 506 -27.90 -23.09 23.83
CA ALA A 506 -28.54 -23.62 22.61
C ALA A 506 -28.87 -25.12 22.69
N THR A 507 -28.62 -25.76 23.83
CA THR A 507 -28.67 -27.23 23.98
C THR A 507 -30.00 -27.83 23.52
N THR A 508 -31.13 -27.21 23.89
CA THR A 508 -32.47 -27.73 23.56
C THR A 508 -32.76 -27.59 22.07
N THR A 509 -32.39 -26.45 21.49
CA THR A 509 -32.59 -26.13 20.08
C THR A 509 -31.71 -27.00 19.20
N LEU A 510 -30.43 -27.17 19.52
CA LEU A 510 -29.51 -28.03 18.76
C LEU A 510 -29.96 -29.49 18.74
N LYS A 511 -30.46 -30.00 19.88
CA LYS A 511 -31.03 -31.36 19.96
C LYS A 511 -32.33 -31.50 19.17
N ARG A 512 -33.18 -30.48 19.15
CA ARG A 512 -34.46 -30.52 18.42
C ARG A 512 -34.25 -30.38 16.91
N CYS A 513 -33.47 -29.39 16.50
CA CYS A 513 -33.32 -28.98 15.10
C CYS A 513 -32.26 -29.78 14.35
N GLN A 514 -31.33 -30.47 15.04
CA GLN A 514 -30.21 -31.18 14.41
C GLN A 514 -29.40 -30.24 13.48
N THR A 515 -29.15 -29.03 13.99
CA THR A 515 -28.49 -27.91 13.31
C THR A 515 -27.05 -28.24 12.93
N ILE A 516 -26.56 -27.81 11.77
CA ILE A 516 -25.12 -27.85 11.44
C ILE A 516 -24.44 -26.63 12.06
N ILE A 517 -23.27 -26.81 12.68
CA ILE A 517 -22.56 -25.74 13.38
C ILE A 517 -21.24 -25.46 12.65
N PHE A 518 -20.93 -24.19 12.42
CA PHE A 518 -19.60 -23.73 12.03
C PHE A 518 -19.09 -22.81 13.14
N VAL A 519 -18.00 -23.17 13.78
CA VAL A 519 -17.54 -22.51 15.01
C VAL A 519 -16.06 -22.18 14.95
N GLU A 520 -15.72 -20.95 15.31
CA GLU A 520 -14.36 -20.47 15.50
C GLU A 520 -13.69 -21.21 16.68
N ASN A 521 -12.39 -21.48 16.56
CA ASN A 521 -11.59 -22.11 17.60
C ASN A 521 -10.18 -21.52 17.66
N ASN A 522 -10.10 -20.19 17.74
CA ASN A 522 -8.84 -19.43 17.71
C ASN A 522 -8.15 -19.28 19.08
N ILE A 523 -8.84 -19.60 20.18
CA ILE A 523 -8.35 -19.52 21.57
C ILE A 523 -7.93 -20.91 22.05
N GLU A 524 -6.63 -21.17 22.10
CA GLU A 524 -6.05 -22.48 22.38
C GLU A 524 -6.45 -23.01 23.77
N GLU A 525 -6.53 -22.13 24.78
CA GLU A 525 -6.92 -22.48 26.14
C GLU A 525 -8.36 -23.00 26.23
N ASN A 526 -9.24 -22.56 25.32
CA ASN A 526 -10.65 -22.93 25.30
C ASN A 526 -10.93 -24.15 24.41
N SER A 527 -10.01 -24.50 23.51
CA SER A 527 -10.22 -25.51 22.45
C SER A 527 -10.67 -26.87 22.99
N VAL A 528 -10.00 -27.40 24.02
CA VAL A 528 -10.33 -28.73 24.58
C VAL A 528 -11.75 -28.76 25.14
N ALA A 529 -12.12 -27.73 25.91
CA ALA A 529 -13.45 -27.61 26.49
C ALA A 529 -14.53 -27.44 25.42
N LEU A 530 -14.25 -26.65 24.39
CA LEU A 530 -15.15 -26.42 23.26
C LEU A 530 -15.40 -27.71 22.47
N ILE A 531 -14.34 -28.44 22.08
CA ILE A 531 -14.47 -29.69 21.35
C ILE A 531 -15.24 -30.71 22.19
N GLN A 532 -14.88 -30.89 23.48
CA GLN A 532 -15.58 -31.82 24.36
C GLN A 532 -17.07 -31.50 24.45
N LYS A 533 -17.43 -30.22 24.58
CA LYS A 533 -18.83 -29.77 24.63
C LYS A 533 -19.60 -30.16 23.37
N ILE A 534 -18.99 -30.00 22.20
CA ILE A 534 -19.62 -30.35 20.91
C ILE A 534 -19.79 -31.87 20.79
N LEU A 535 -18.78 -32.65 21.18
CA LEU A 535 -18.86 -34.12 21.20
C LEU A 535 -19.96 -34.61 22.14
N ASP A 536 -20.09 -34.01 23.34
CA ASP A 536 -21.14 -34.34 24.32
C ASP A 536 -22.55 -34.03 23.82
N LEU A 537 -22.70 -33.06 22.90
CA LEU A 537 -23.96 -32.77 22.22
C LEU A 537 -24.31 -33.82 21.14
N GLY A 538 -23.43 -34.78 20.87
CA GLY A 538 -23.62 -35.85 19.88
C GLY A 538 -23.22 -35.44 18.46
N TYR A 539 -22.25 -34.54 18.33
CA TYR A 539 -21.74 -34.05 17.05
C TYR A 539 -20.39 -34.67 16.72
N LYS A 540 -20.07 -34.70 15.43
CA LYS A 540 -18.72 -34.95 14.90
C LYS A 540 -18.17 -33.63 14.36
N CYS A 541 -16.86 -33.43 14.48
CA CYS A 541 -16.20 -32.19 14.09
C CYS A 541 -15.12 -32.45 13.03
N TRP A 542 -14.92 -31.47 12.16
CA TRP A 542 -13.85 -31.44 11.19
C TRP A 542 -13.17 -30.07 11.22
N TRP A 543 -11.84 -30.08 11.19
CA TRP A 543 -11.02 -28.88 11.13
C TRP A 543 -11.20 -28.16 9.80
N HIS A 544 -11.27 -26.84 9.86
CA HIS A 544 -11.23 -25.93 8.73
C HIS A 544 -10.21 -24.83 9.02
N PHE A 545 -9.23 -24.68 8.14
CA PHE A 545 -8.19 -23.65 8.24
C PHE A 545 -8.39 -22.66 7.10
N ALA A 546 -8.64 -21.40 7.44
CA ALA A 546 -8.89 -20.34 6.46
C ALA A 546 -7.74 -19.34 6.45
N GLU A 547 -7.17 -19.12 5.26
CA GLU A 547 -6.20 -18.05 5.07
C GLU A 547 -6.92 -16.70 5.01
N TYR A 548 -6.36 -15.70 5.72
CA TYR A 548 -6.88 -14.33 5.70
C TYR A 548 -6.78 -13.67 4.32
N TYR A 549 -5.79 -14.08 3.53
CA TYR A 549 -5.54 -13.53 2.20
C TYR A 549 -6.01 -14.48 1.10
N ASN A 550 -6.87 -13.97 0.22
CA ASN A 550 -7.27 -14.64 -1.01
C ASN A 550 -6.51 -14.05 -2.22
N PRO A 551 -5.66 -14.84 -2.92
CA PRO A 551 -4.98 -14.39 -4.13
C PRO A 551 -5.93 -13.95 -5.26
N ASP A 552 -7.14 -14.50 -5.28
CA ASP A 552 -8.20 -14.19 -6.24
C ASP A 552 -9.22 -13.17 -5.67
N ASN A 553 -8.76 -12.29 -4.78
CA ASN A 553 -9.63 -11.29 -4.14
C ASN A 553 -10.31 -10.35 -5.14
N TYR A 554 -11.42 -9.75 -4.70
CA TYR A 554 -12.33 -9.01 -5.54
C TYR A 554 -11.64 -7.87 -6.28
N PHE A 555 -10.77 -7.11 -5.60
CA PHE A 555 -10.00 -6.01 -6.19
C PHE A 555 -8.74 -6.46 -6.95
N GLY A 556 -8.37 -7.74 -6.92
CA GLY A 556 -7.23 -8.28 -7.66
C GLY A 556 -5.87 -7.81 -7.12
N VAL A 557 -5.78 -7.49 -5.83
CA VAL A 557 -4.54 -7.04 -5.20
C VAL A 557 -3.68 -8.25 -4.84
N HIS A 558 -2.49 -8.36 -5.45
CA HIS A 558 -1.60 -9.50 -5.27
C HIS A 558 -0.69 -9.43 -4.03
N GLN A 559 -0.67 -8.29 -3.34
CA GLN A 559 0.10 -8.14 -2.10
C GLN A 559 -0.70 -8.69 -0.93
N ASN A 560 -0.11 -9.60 -0.16
CA ASN A 560 -0.67 -10.08 1.10
C ASN A 560 -0.32 -9.12 2.26
N ILE A 561 -1.31 -8.43 2.84
CA ILE A 561 -1.16 -7.52 3.98
C ILE A 561 -1.19 -8.26 5.33
N PHE A 562 -1.56 -9.55 5.32
CA PHE A 562 -1.59 -10.45 6.45
C PHE A 562 -0.37 -11.39 6.46
N ALA A 563 0.68 -11.09 5.68
CA ALA A 563 1.87 -11.93 5.57
C ALA A 563 2.64 -12.09 6.89
N ASP A 564 2.45 -11.16 7.84
CA ASP A 564 3.05 -11.21 9.18
C ASP A 564 2.23 -12.04 10.17
N VAL A 565 1.04 -12.52 9.78
CA VAL A 565 0.23 -13.44 10.60
C VAL A 565 0.71 -14.87 10.31
N ASP A 566 1.22 -15.53 11.34
CA ASP A 566 1.91 -16.83 11.24
C ASP A 566 0.97 -18.04 11.38
N ARG A 567 -0.34 -17.80 11.50
CA ARG A 567 -1.37 -18.83 11.60
C ARG A 567 -2.60 -18.49 10.75
N PRO A 568 -3.30 -19.49 10.21
CA PRO A 568 -4.61 -19.29 9.60
C PRO A 568 -5.66 -19.04 10.68
N GLU A 569 -6.86 -18.67 10.24
CA GLU A 569 -8.06 -18.70 11.06
C GLU A 569 -8.50 -20.16 11.27
N ILE A 570 -8.67 -20.53 12.53
CA ILE A 570 -8.93 -21.90 12.96
C ILE A 570 -10.42 -22.05 13.25
N ASN A 571 -11.07 -22.90 12.47
CA ASN A 571 -12.49 -23.15 12.54
C ASN A 571 -12.79 -24.65 12.62
N MET A 572 -14.01 -24.98 13.03
CA MET A 572 -14.54 -26.33 12.95
C MET A 572 -15.92 -26.34 12.30
N LEU A 573 -16.11 -27.26 11.37
CA LEU A 573 -17.43 -27.66 10.92
C LEU A 573 -17.90 -28.84 11.77
N CYS A 574 -19.07 -28.72 12.38
CA CYS A 574 -19.63 -29.74 13.27
C CYS A 574 -21.02 -30.16 12.79
N MET A 575 -21.24 -31.47 12.68
CA MET A 575 -22.50 -32.03 12.23
C MET A 575 -23.02 -33.07 13.23
N PRO A 576 -24.35 -33.22 13.40
CA PRO A 576 -24.92 -34.30 14.18
C PRO A 576 -24.36 -35.67 13.74
N ALA A 577 -24.00 -36.53 14.68
CA ALA A 577 -23.24 -37.76 14.39
C ALA A 577 -23.90 -38.74 13.41
N HIS A 578 -25.23 -38.64 13.25
CA HIS A 578 -26.02 -39.46 12.33
C HIS A 578 -26.05 -38.93 10.89
N MET A 579 -25.61 -37.68 10.65
CA MET A 579 -25.49 -37.12 9.31
C MET A 579 -24.16 -37.53 8.67
N GLU A 580 -24.18 -37.68 7.34
CA GLU A 580 -22.97 -37.95 6.56
C GLU A 580 -22.29 -36.64 6.15
N MET A 581 -20.96 -36.65 6.08
CA MET A 581 -20.16 -35.50 5.70
C MET A 581 -20.35 -35.19 4.20
N PRO A 582 -20.92 -34.03 3.82
CA PRO A 582 -21.19 -33.73 2.41
C PRO A 582 -19.95 -33.25 1.65
N ILE A 583 -18.84 -33.02 2.35
CA ILE A 583 -17.64 -32.36 1.82
C ILE A 583 -16.42 -33.26 2.01
N ASN A 584 -15.86 -33.72 0.89
CA ASN A 584 -14.59 -34.43 0.86
C ASN A 584 -13.42 -33.47 1.17
N GLY A 585 -12.43 -33.96 1.92
CA GLY A 585 -11.15 -33.28 2.12
C GLY A 585 -10.99 -32.53 3.45
N LEU A 586 -12.04 -32.40 4.28
CA LEU A 586 -11.88 -31.84 5.62
C LEU A 586 -11.32 -32.88 6.59
N VAL A 587 -10.40 -32.45 7.46
CA VAL A 587 -9.71 -33.32 8.40
C VAL A 587 -10.59 -33.54 9.64
N PRO A 588 -10.89 -34.79 10.04
CA PRO A 588 -11.66 -35.04 11.25
C PRO A 588 -10.90 -34.61 12.49
N VAL A 589 -11.65 -34.07 13.47
CA VAL A 589 -11.16 -33.85 14.85
C VAL A 589 -11.23 -35.19 15.58
N LEU A 590 -10.10 -35.67 16.09
CA LEU A 590 -9.97 -37.03 16.62
C LEU A 590 -10.46 -37.21 18.06
N GLY A 591 -10.62 -36.11 18.80
CA GLY A 591 -11.07 -36.08 20.18
C GLY A 591 -10.87 -34.68 20.78
N ALA A 592 -11.25 -34.49 22.04
CA ALA A 592 -11.15 -33.19 22.72
C ALA A 592 -9.71 -32.65 22.81
N GLU A 593 -8.73 -33.54 22.97
CA GLU A 593 -7.30 -33.20 23.08
C GLU A 593 -6.61 -33.05 21.70
N ASP A 594 -7.35 -33.20 20.60
CA ASP A 594 -6.79 -33.01 19.27
C ASP A 594 -6.57 -31.52 19.02
N THR A 595 -5.30 -31.11 18.86
CA THR A 595 -4.96 -29.69 18.71
C THR A 595 -5.07 -29.24 17.26
N TRP A 596 -5.30 -27.95 17.06
CA TRP A 596 -5.38 -27.38 15.71
C TRP A 596 -4.05 -27.55 14.94
N GLN A 597 -2.89 -27.52 15.61
CA GLN A 597 -1.59 -27.76 14.99
C GLN A 597 -1.48 -29.19 14.46
N ALA A 598 -1.95 -30.18 15.24
CA ALA A 598 -2.00 -31.56 14.81
C ALA A 598 -3.00 -31.76 13.66
N GLY A 599 -4.15 -31.08 13.71
CA GLY A 599 -5.13 -31.03 12.62
C GLY A 599 -4.55 -30.43 11.34
N LEU A 600 -3.83 -29.32 11.45
CA LEU A 600 -3.20 -28.61 10.32
C LEU A 600 -2.10 -29.46 9.68
N GLN A 601 -1.27 -30.11 10.49
CA GLN A 601 -0.27 -31.06 9.97
C GLN A 601 -0.94 -32.17 9.15
N ARG A 602 -2.01 -32.78 9.67
CA ARG A 602 -2.77 -33.81 8.93
C ARG A 602 -3.44 -33.25 7.68
N SER A 603 -3.84 -31.98 7.67
CA SER A 603 -4.40 -31.33 6.47
C SER A 603 -3.35 -31.21 5.37
N ASN A 604 -2.13 -30.82 5.71
CA ASN A 604 -1.02 -30.68 4.77
C ASN A 604 -0.51 -32.02 4.22
N GLU A 605 -0.70 -33.11 4.95
CA GLU A 605 -0.34 -34.47 4.50
C GLU A 605 -1.38 -35.07 3.53
N ASN A 606 -2.61 -34.55 3.53
CA ASN A 606 -3.73 -35.06 2.73
C ASN A 606 -4.07 -34.20 1.49
N GLY A 607 -3.50 -33.01 1.38
CA GLY A 607 -3.62 -32.11 0.21
C GLY A 607 -2.46 -32.26 -0.76
#